data_AF-A0A315AB50-F1
#
_entry.id   AF-A0A315AB50-F1
#
_cell.length_a   1.000
_cell.length_b   1.000
_cell.length_c   1.000
_cell.angle_alpha   90.00
_cell.angle_beta   90.00
_cell.angle_gamma   90.00
#
_symmetry.space_group_name_H-M   'P 1'
#
loop_
_entity.id
_entity.type
_entity.pdbx_description
1 polymer ?
#
loop_
_entity_poly.entity_id
_entity_poly.type
_entity_poly.pdbx_seq_one_letter_code
_entity_poly.pdbx_strand_id
1 'polypeptide(L)'
;MKRHLPALVLAASVAAIFFFFLLSSLSSSCSCGGRDAGGAPASATGGDVSVPRAGDGDGTRVSVSEGGGESIWSSKEDVEWVKDQIRVNGLHMQDNVLRKGINPRTRAEQLQDLLQFKGISHYEGPESENHTALPCPGELLTEEHHSNYGEPWAGGRDVFEFLAQSTHLKPDSHVLEIGCGTLRVGLHFIRYLNAGHFHCLERDELSLMAAFRYELPSQGLLHKRPLIVKGENMDFSRFGSEVVYDLIYASAVFLHMPDKLVWVGLERLTNKLKPFNGRIFVSHNIKFCSRLGGDECTKRLTSLGLEYIGKHTHDSLLFNHYEIWFEFRRSKA
;
A
#
# COMPACT_ATOMS: atom_id res chain seq x y z
N MET A 1 12.94 52.34 -27.50
CA MET A 1 14.30 52.68 -27.98
C MET A 1 15.11 53.21 -26.79
N LYS A 2 16.16 52.49 -26.34
CA LYS A 2 17.22 52.88 -25.36
C LYS A 2 16.73 53.30 -23.94
N ARG A 3 17.01 52.55 -22.85
CA ARG A 3 18.30 52.36 -22.10
C ARG A 3 18.72 53.66 -21.36
N HIS A 4 19.30 53.67 -20.15
CA HIS A 4 20.20 52.73 -19.45
C HIS A 4 20.12 52.84 -17.90
N LEU A 5 20.57 51.79 -17.19
CA LEU A 5 21.05 51.85 -15.78
C LEU A 5 22.45 52.49 -15.71
N PRO A 6 22.92 52.91 -14.53
CA PRO A 6 24.14 52.27 -14.02
C PRO A 6 24.13 51.97 -12.51
N ALA A 7 25.05 51.10 -12.09
CA ALA A 7 25.29 50.73 -10.70
C ALA A 7 26.64 51.31 -10.20
N LEU A 8 26.93 51.00 -8.93
CA LEU A 8 28.24 50.52 -8.38
C LEU A 8 28.88 51.39 -7.26
N VAL A 9 29.47 50.69 -6.27
CA VAL A 9 30.50 51.13 -5.29
C VAL A 9 30.03 52.01 -4.10
N LEU A 10 30.53 51.91 -2.86
CA LEU A 10 31.12 50.82 -2.02
C LEU A 10 31.41 51.41 -0.61
N ALA A 11 31.58 50.53 0.40
CA ALA A 11 32.52 50.66 1.54
C ALA A 11 32.09 51.33 2.88
N ALA A 12 32.78 50.85 3.93
CA ALA A 12 32.73 51.22 5.36
C ALA A 12 31.45 50.84 6.14
N SER A 13 31.52 50.29 7.36
CA SER A 13 32.69 49.97 8.21
C SER A 13 32.41 48.84 9.22
N VAL A 14 33.48 48.11 9.57
CA VAL A 14 33.52 47.14 10.68
C VAL A 14 33.99 47.85 11.95
N ALA A 15 33.28 47.70 13.08
CA ALA A 15 33.82 47.63 14.46
C ALA A 15 32.71 47.77 15.51
N ALA A 16 32.83 47.04 16.63
CA ALA A 16 31.86 46.92 17.74
C ALA A 16 30.48 46.36 17.31
N ILE A 17 29.94 45.30 17.90
CA ILE A 17 29.93 44.96 19.33
C ILE A 17 30.35 43.50 19.55
N PHE A 18 31.64 43.30 19.82
CA PHE A 18 32.18 42.08 20.44
C PHE A 18 32.23 42.35 21.95
N PHE A 19 31.15 42.13 22.72
CA PHE A 19 31.24 42.18 24.21
C PHE A 19 30.09 41.55 25.03
N PHE A 20 29.29 40.60 24.49
CA PHE A 20 28.15 40.04 25.25
C PHE A 20 27.94 38.51 25.22
N PHE A 21 28.96 37.72 24.85
CA PHE A 21 28.90 36.25 24.89
C PHE A 21 30.19 35.59 25.42
N LEU A 22 30.68 36.03 26.58
CA LEU A 22 31.92 35.48 27.17
C LEU A 22 31.85 35.15 28.68
N LEU A 23 30.65 35.14 29.30
CA LEU A 23 30.53 35.08 30.78
C LEU A 23 29.42 34.19 31.38
N SER A 24 28.64 33.45 30.58
CA SER A 24 27.47 32.69 31.11
C SER A 24 27.51 31.17 30.93
N SER A 25 28.64 30.59 30.54
CA SER A 25 28.84 29.13 30.42
C SER A 25 29.60 28.55 31.62
N LEU A 26 29.21 28.95 32.83
CA LEU A 26 29.68 28.38 34.09
C LEU A 26 28.50 28.21 35.06
N SER A 27 28.49 27.11 35.82
CA SER A 27 27.48 26.66 36.80
C SER A 27 26.13 26.17 36.22
N SER A 28 25.47 25.14 36.76
CA SER A 28 25.90 24.10 37.70
C SER A 28 24.90 22.93 37.78
N SER A 29 25.44 21.70 37.76
CA SER A 29 25.09 20.51 38.56
C SER A 29 23.63 20.03 38.74
N CYS A 30 23.43 18.74 38.47
CA CYS A 30 22.55 17.86 39.25
C CYS A 30 23.31 16.56 39.59
N SER A 31 23.33 16.16 40.86
CA SER A 31 23.98 14.93 41.33
C SER A 31 23.01 14.03 42.10
N CYS A 32 23.12 12.72 41.85
CA CYS A 32 22.81 11.54 42.69
C CYS A 32 23.28 10.34 41.81
N GLY A 33 24.23 9.47 42.13
CA GLY A 33 24.70 8.94 43.42
C GLY A 33 24.09 7.53 43.62
N GLY A 34 24.82 6.40 43.63
CA GLY A 34 26.24 6.12 43.36
C GLY A 34 26.64 4.69 43.77
N ARG A 35 27.91 4.29 43.50
CA ARG A 35 28.65 3.11 44.05
C ARG A 35 28.23 1.70 43.59
N ASP A 36 29.10 0.68 43.49
CA ASP A 36 30.59 0.50 43.55
C ASP A 36 30.91 -0.95 43.07
N ALA A 37 32.12 -1.44 42.72
CA ALA A 37 33.45 -0.86 42.39
C ALA A 37 34.39 -1.95 41.79
N GLY A 38 35.48 -1.54 41.12
CA GLY A 38 36.63 -2.40 40.71
C GLY A 38 36.61 -2.94 39.26
N GLY A 39 37.71 -3.00 38.50
CA GLY A 39 39.11 -2.59 38.75
C GLY A 39 39.89 -2.47 37.42
N ALA A 40 41.08 -1.85 37.44
CA ALA A 40 41.87 -1.44 36.26
C ALA A 40 43.18 -2.28 36.12
N PRO A 41 44.22 -1.91 35.32
CA PRO A 41 44.28 -1.44 33.92
C PRO A 41 45.39 -2.15 33.07
N ALA A 42 45.37 -1.96 31.73
CA ALA A 42 46.54 -1.91 30.81
C ALA A 42 46.03 -1.65 29.37
N SER A 43 46.74 -1.04 28.42
CA SER A 43 47.96 -0.21 28.40
C SER A 43 48.01 0.51 27.03
N ALA A 44 48.54 1.74 26.94
CA ALA A 44 48.44 2.57 25.73
C ALA A 44 49.71 2.61 24.86
N THR A 45 49.53 2.54 23.53
CA THR A 45 50.39 3.06 22.42
C THR A 45 49.59 2.93 21.12
N GLY A 46 49.58 3.84 20.12
CA GLY A 46 50.11 5.20 20.00
C GLY A 46 50.23 5.61 18.52
N GLY A 47 49.69 6.77 18.12
CA GLY A 47 49.81 7.37 16.76
C GLY A 47 49.14 6.61 15.61
N ASP A 48 48.70 7.23 14.51
CA ASP A 48 48.59 8.64 14.16
C ASP A 48 47.51 8.77 13.07
N VAL A 49 46.69 9.84 13.05
CA VAL A 49 45.64 10.03 12.04
C VAL A 49 45.89 11.32 11.27
N SER A 50 46.15 11.20 9.97
CA SER A 50 46.28 12.32 9.04
C SER A 50 45.03 12.44 8.17
N VAL A 51 44.42 13.64 8.17
CA VAL A 51 43.27 14.01 7.32
C VAL A 51 43.51 15.40 6.73
N PRO A 52 43.29 15.57 5.42
CA PRO A 52 42.82 16.83 4.83
C PRO A 52 41.36 16.64 4.36
N ARG A 53 40.43 17.51 4.75
CA ARG A 53 39.97 18.71 4.00
C ARG A 53 39.19 18.41 2.71
N ALA A 54 38.22 19.22 2.28
CA ALA A 54 37.48 20.33 2.90
C ALA A 54 36.34 20.77 1.94
N GLY A 55 35.46 21.63 2.45
CA GLY A 55 34.57 22.48 1.66
C GLY A 55 33.24 21.83 1.24
N ASP A 56 32.21 22.59 0.90
CA ASP A 56 31.98 24.03 1.10
C ASP A 56 30.49 24.31 0.80
N GLY A 57 29.96 25.46 1.21
CA GLY A 57 28.71 25.99 0.64
C GLY A 57 27.54 26.18 1.61
N ASP A 58 27.39 27.43 2.06
CA ASP A 58 26.19 27.96 2.72
C ASP A 58 24.96 27.96 1.78
N GLY A 59 23.76 27.89 2.35
CA GLY A 59 22.50 27.77 1.63
C GLY A 59 21.27 27.75 2.54
N THR A 60 21.08 28.78 3.35
CA THR A 60 19.96 28.89 4.30
C THR A 60 18.59 28.59 3.67
N ARG A 61 17.95 27.51 4.13
CA ARG A 61 16.48 27.33 4.11
C ARG A 61 16.03 26.83 5.48
N VAL A 62 15.21 27.62 6.16
CA VAL A 62 14.36 27.09 7.24
C VAL A 62 13.22 26.34 6.56
N SER A 63 13.33 25.02 6.50
CA SER A 63 12.24 24.13 6.08
C SER A 63 11.64 23.44 7.30
N VAL A 64 10.45 23.88 7.68
CA VAL A 64 9.52 23.02 8.43
C VAL A 64 8.78 22.17 7.41
N SER A 65 8.99 20.86 7.48
CA SER A 65 8.13 19.81 6.93
C SER A 65 8.59 18.52 7.63
N GLU A 66 7.84 18.02 8.61
CA GLU A 66 6.65 17.17 8.42
C GLU A 66 6.99 15.88 7.66
N GLY A 67 6.50 14.75 8.19
CA GLY A 67 7.01 13.42 7.87
C GLY A 67 7.03 13.14 6.36
N GLY A 68 8.17 12.62 5.89
CA GLY A 68 8.29 12.12 4.52
C GLY A 68 7.30 10.99 4.29
N GLY A 69 6.14 11.31 3.72
CA GLY A 69 5.20 10.31 3.24
C GLY A 69 5.86 9.55 2.11
N GLU A 70 6.10 8.26 2.30
CA GLU A 70 6.54 7.38 1.23
C GLU A 70 5.50 7.44 0.10
N SER A 71 5.96 7.75 -1.11
CA SER A 71 5.10 7.77 -2.29
C SER A 71 4.52 6.37 -2.50
N ILE A 72 3.20 6.31 -2.64
CA ILE A 72 2.50 5.04 -2.89
C ILE A 72 2.67 4.60 -4.36
N TRP A 73 3.32 5.40 -5.20
CA TRP A 73 3.49 5.15 -6.63
C TRP A 73 4.93 4.91 -7.03
N SER A 74 5.09 3.91 -7.89
CA SER A 74 6.26 3.75 -8.76
C SER A 74 6.43 5.01 -9.64
N SER A 75 7.50 5.76 -9.43
CA SER A 75 7.81 6.96 -10.22
C SER A 75 8.35 6.62 -11.61
N LYS A 76 8.44 7.62 -12.49
CA LYS A 76 9.08 7.45 -13.80
C LYS A 76 10.56 7.12 -13.62
N GLU A 77 11.19 7.73 -12.64
CA GLU A 77 12.57 7.54 -12.23
C GLU A 77 12.81 6.10 -11.76
N ASP A 78 11.88 5.50 -11.00
CA ASP A 78 11.94 4.09 -10.60
C ASP A 78 11.86 3.14 -11.80
N VAL A 79 10.96 3.42 -12.74
CA VAL A 79 10.79 2.60 -13.96
C VAL A 79 12.01 2.69 -14.87
N GLU A 80 12.56 3.89 -15.10
CA GLU A 80 13.80 4.04 -15.87
C GLU A 80 15.00 3.46 -15.11
N TRP A 81 15.05 3.56 -13.78
CA TRP A 81 16.07 2.88 -12.97
C TRP A 81 16.02 1.36 -13.13
N VAL A 82 14.84 0.72 -13.08
CA VAL A 82 14.71 -0.74 -13.32
C VAL A 82 15.15 -1.11 -14.75
N LYS A 83 14.75 -0.35 -15.78
CA LYS A 83 15.21 -0.57 -17.17
C LYS A 83 16.73 -0.43 -17.28
N ASP A 84 17.29 0.57 -16.62
CA ASP A 84 18.73 0.79 -16.56
C ASP A 84 19.43 -0.36 -15.83
N GLN A 85 18.91 -0.84 -14.69
CA GLN A 85 19.44 -2.02 -14.00
C GLN A 85 19.45 -3.25 -14.91
N ILE A 86 18.36 -3.52 -15.64
CA ILE A 86 18.29 -4.60 -16.62
C ILE A 86 19.38 -4.43 -17.69
N ARG A 87 19.52 -3.23 -18.26
CA ARG A 87 20.51 -2.94 -19.31
C ARG A 87 21.96 -3.05 -18.82
N VAL A 88 22.32 -2.41 -17.70
CA VAL A 88 23.72 -2.35 -17.22
C VAL A 88 24.21 -3.68 -16.65
N ASN A 89 23.32 -4.49 -16.07
CA ASN A 89 23.64 -5.86 -15.65
C ASN A 89 23.57 -6.87 -16.81
N GLY A 90 23.30 -6.40 -18.05
CA GLY A 90 23.19 -7.26 -19.23
C GLY A 90 22.08 -8.30 -19.13
N LEU A 91 21.04 -8.05 -18.32
CA LEU A 91 19.95 -8.99 -18.09
C LEU A 91 19.12 -9.14 -19.37
N HIS A 92 19.03 -10.37 -19.83
CA HIS A 92 18.20 -10.80 -20.94
C HIS A 92 17.49 -12.09 -20.54
N MET A 93 16.29 -12.30 -21.09
CA MET A 93 15.54 -13.55 -20.90
C MET A 93 16.43 -14.72 -21.32
N GLN A 94 16.69 -15.61 -20.36
CA GLN A 94 17.48 -16.82 -20.59
C GLN A 94 16.57 -17.96 -21.04
N ASP A 95 17.14 -18.89 -21.82
CA ASP A 95 16.52 -20.21 -21.97
C ASP A 95 16.42 -20.91 -20.61
N ASN A 96 15.32 -21.64 -20.39
CA ASN A 96 15.03 -22.28 -19.11
C ASN A 96 15.85 -23.58 -18.93
N VAL A 97 17.15 -23.42 -18.63
CA VAL A 97 18.14 -24.51 -18.51
C VAL A 97 18.57 -24.78 -17.06
N LEU A 98 19.08 -25.98 -16.79
CA LEU A 98 19.63 -26.39 -15.49
C LEU A 98 20.83 -25.50 -15.10
N ARG A 99 20.89 -25.04 -13.84
CA ARG A 99 21.96 -24.15 -13.31
C ARG A 99 22.47 -24.67 -11.98
N LYS A 100 23.79 -24.65 -11.72
CA LYS A 100 24.37 -25.21 -10.48
C LYS A 100 23.72 -24.60 -9.22
N GLY A 101 23.21 -25.45 -8.32
CA GLY A 101 22.51 -25.02 -7.10
C GLY A 101 21.02 -24.74 -7.27
N ILE A 102 20.53 -24.71 -8.52
CA ILE A 102 19.12 -24.70 -8.87
C ILE A 102 18.89 -26.03 -9.61
N ASN A 103 18.23 -27.00 -8.97
CA ASN A 103 17.79 -28.20 -9.68
C ASN A 103 16.38 -27.92 -10.23
N PRO A 104 16.20 -27.31 -11.44
CA PRO A 104 14.92 -27.45 -12.10
C PRO A 104 14.77 -28.94 -12.39
N ARG A 105 13.80 -29.56 -11.73
CA ARG A 105 13.31 -30.86 -12.17
C ARG A 105 12.90 -30.73 -13.63
N THR A 106 12.97 -31.80 -14.41
CA THR A 106 12.55 -31.76 -15.82
C THR A 106 11.12 -31.23 -15.93
N ARG A 107 10.72 -30.68 -17.08
CA ARG A 107 9.33 -30.21 -17.27
C ARG A 107 8.29 -31.29 -16.98
N ALA A 108 8.63 -32.56 -17.17
CA ALA A 108 7.80 -33.71 -16.81
C ALA A 108 7.72 -33.93 -15.28
N GLU A 109 8.84 -33.83 -14.55
CA GLU A 109 8.85 -33.93 -13.09
C GLU A 109 8.27 -32.70 -12.39
N GLN A 110 8.49 -31.49 -12.92
CA GLN A 110 7.80 -30.27 -12.46
C GLN A 110 6.29 -30.41 -12.67
N LEU A 111 5.87 -30.93 -13.82
CA LEU A 111 4.46 -31.23 -14.08
C LEU A 111 3.95 -32.33 -13.15
N GLN A 112 4.75 -33.35 -12.82
CA GLN A 112 4.36 -34.41 -11.90
C GLN A 112 4.24 -33.89 -10.45
N ASP A 113 5.19 -33.08 -9.97
CA ASP A 113 5.10 -32.40 -8.66
C ASP A 113 3.91 -31.45 -8.62
N LEU A 114 3.66 -30.71 -9.71
CA LEU A 114 2.51 -29.83 -9.83
C LEU A 114 1.20 -30.61 -9.86
N LEU A 115 1.16 -31.78 -10.49
CA LEU A 115 -0.03 -32.65 -10.51
C LEU A 115 -0.26 -33.36 -9.16
N GLN A 116 0.80 -33.71 -8.43
CA GLN A 116 0.74 -34.57 -7.25
C GLN A 116 0.71 -33.80 -5.92
N PHE A 117 1.45 -32.70 -5.82
CA PHE A 117 1.64 -31.93 -4.59
C PHE A 117 1.43 -30.42 -4.79
N LYS A 118 1.16 -29.98 -6.03
CA LYS A 118 1.03 -28.58 -6.47
C LYS A 118 2.11 -27.61 -5.92
N GLY A 119 3.27 -28.15 -5.53
CA GLY A 119 4.46 -27.40 -5.10
C GLY A 119 4.83 -27.45 -3.60
N ILE A 120 3.97 -27.91 -2.68
CA ILE A 120 4.28 -27.87 -1.23
C ILE A 120 4.11 -29.24 -0.53
N SER A 121 5.19 -29.70 0.11
CA SER A 121 5.15 -30.83 1.04
C SER A 121 4.54 -30.38 2.37
N HIS A 122 3.50 -31.08 2.82
CA HIS A 122 2.79 -30.82 4.06
C HIS A 122 2.50 -32.14 4.80
N TYR A 123 2.26 -32.06 6.12
CA TYR A 123 1.92 -33.23 6.93
C TYR A 123 0.44 -33.57 6.73
N GLU A 124 0.17 -34.70 6.09
CA GLU A 124 -1.18 -35.25 5.92
C GLU A 124 -1.48 -36.35 6.96
N GLY A 125 -2.76 -36.66 7.15
CA GLY A 125 -3.21 -37.79 7.96
C GLY A 125 -3.21 -37.56 9.48
N PRO A 126 -3.34 -38.63 10.29
CA PRO A 126 -3.65 -38.53 11.73
C PRO A 126 -2.61 -37.81 12.59
N GLU A 127 -1.36 -37.73 12.13
CA GLU A 127 -0.29 -37.06 12.88
C GLU A 127 -0.21 -35.55 12.61
N SER A 128 -0.91 -35.03 11.59
CA SER A 128 -0.89 -33.60 11.22
C SER A 128 -1.34 -32.67 12.37
N GLU A 129 -2.27 -33.13 13.21
CA GLU A 129 -2.77 -32.39 14.39
C GLU A 129 -1.69 -32.21 15.48
N ASN A 130 -0.67 -33.07 15.53
CA ASN A 130 0.43 -32.95 16.50
C ASN A 130 1.44 -31.85 16.12
N HIS A 131 1.43 -31.38 14.87
CA HIS A 131 2.43 -30.46 14.33
C HIS A 131 1.94 -29.01 14.18
N THR A 132 0.64 -28.78 14.04
CA THR A 132 0.08 -27.42 13.87
C THR A 132 -1.20 -27.23 14.67
N ALA A 133 -1.31 -26.11 15.40
CA ALA A 133 -2.54 -25.74 16.12
C ALA A 133 -3.67 -25.27 15.19
N LEU A 134 -3.37 -25.02 13.90
CA LEU A 134 -4.28 -24.52 12.87
C LEU A 134 -3.91 -25.18 11.53
N PRO A 135 -4.45 -26.38 11.21
CA PRO A 135 -4.15 -27.04 9.95
C PRO A 135 -4.58 -26.18 8.76
N CYS A 136 -3.76 -26.12 7.72
CA CYS A 136 -4.05 -25.44 6.47
C CYS A 136 -4.31 -26.49 5.37
N PRO A 137 -5.45 -26.44 4.65
CA PRO A 137 -5.68 -27.30 3.49
C PRO A 137 -4.53 -27.20 2.47
N GLY A 138 -4.12 -28.35 1.92
CA GLY A 138 -3.00 -28.43 0.99
C GLY A 138 -3.17 -27.56 -0.24
N GLU A 139 -4.40 -27.46 -0.74
CA GLU A 139 -4.79 -26.67 -1.92
C GLU A 139 -4.42 -25.18 -1.79
N LEU A 140 -4.47 -24.66 -0.56
CA LEU A 140 -4.15 -23.26 -0.25
C LEU A 140 -2.65 -23.04 -0.10
N LEU A 141 -1.94 -24.02 0.47
CA LEU A 141 -0.47 -23.99 0.50
C LEU A 141 0.10 -23.91 -0.92
N THR A 142 -0.60 -24.54 -1.86
CA THR A 142 -0.22 -24.63 -3.26
C THR A 142 -0.79 -23.52 -4.15
N GLU A 143 -1.28 -22.44 -3.54
CA GLU A 143 -1.72 -21.20 -4.19
C GLU A 143 -2.80 -21.38 -5.28
N GLU A 144 -3.58 -22.47 -5.24
CA GLU A 144 -4.64 -22.74 -6.23
C GLU A 144 -5.65 -21.60 -6.29
N HIS A 145 -5.91 -20.97 -5.14
CA HIS A 145 -6.82 -19.86 -5.01
C HIS A 145 -6.40 -18.61 -5.78
N HIS A 146 -5.12 -18.43 -6.17
CA HIS A 146 -4.71 -17.36 -7.09
C HIS A 146 -5.28 -17.56 -8.50
N SER A 147 -5.42 -18.82 -8.94
CA SER A 147 -5.90 -19.16 -10.29
C SER A 147 -7.38 -18.79 -10.52
N ASN A 148 -8.15 -18.58 -9.44
CA ASN A 148 -9.58 -18.27 -9.50
C ASN A 148 -9.89 -16.81 -9.91
N TYR A 149 -8.88 -15.91 -9.94
CA TYR A 149 -9.08 -14.46 -10.10
C TYR A 149 -8.68 -13.88 -11.46
N GLY A 150 -8.32 -14.74 -12.42
CA GLY A 150 -8.16 -14.40 -13.85
C GLY A 150 -6.92 -13.57 -14.22
N GLU A 151 -6.62 -12.50 -13.49
CA GLU A 151 -5.43 -11.66 -13.68
C GLU A 151 -4.32 -12.03 -12.70
N PRO A 152 -3.04 -11.83 -13.05
CA PRO A 152 -1.92 -12.24 -12.21
C PRO A 152 -1.92 -11.54 -10.84
N TRP A 153 -1.51 -12.28 -9.80
CA TRP A 153 -1.59 -11.83 -8.40
C TRP A 153 -0.95 -10.47 -8.14
N ALA A 154 0.20 -10.20 -8.77
CA ALA A 154 0.93 -8.93 -8.62
C ALA A 154 0.16 -7.68 -9.09
N GLY A 155 -0.89 -7.82 -9.92
CA GLY A 155 -1.77 -6.69 -10.29
C GLY A 155 -2.57 -6.10 -9.12
N GLY A 156 -2.66 -6.83 -8.00
CA GLY A 156 -3.20 -6.31 -6.75
C GLY A 156 -2.44 -5.08 -6.24
N ARG A 157 -1.14 -4.99 -6.53
CA ARG A 157 -0.30 -3.84 -6.18
C ARG A 157 -0.69 -2.61 -7.00
N ASP A 158 -0.70 -2.73 -8.32
CA ASP A 158 -0.98 -1.64 -9.25
C ASP A 158 -2.34 -0.97 -8.92
N VAL A 159 -3.38 -1.79 -8.69
CA VAL A 159 -4.72 -1.30 -8.27
C VAL A 159 -4.68 -0.55 -6.94
N PHE A 160 -3.90 -1.03 -5.96
CA PHE A 160 -3.71 -0.33 -4.68
C PHE A 160 -3.00 1.02 -4.88
N GLU A 161 -1.90 1.07 -5.64
CA GLU A 161 -1.19 2.33 -5.93
C GLU A 161 -2.19 3.32 -6.56
N PHE A 162 -2.90 2.89 -7.63
CA PHE A 162 -3.90 3.68 -8.33
C PHE A 162 -4.96 4.32 -7.43
N LEU A 163 -5.65 3.50 -6.62
CA LEU A 163 -6.72 3.96 -5.74
C LEU A 163 -6.19 4.87 -4.62
N ALA A 164 -4.98 4.60 -4.13
CA ALA A 164 -4.38 5.34 -3.03
C ALA A 164 -3.91 6.75 -3.42
N GLN A 165 -3.39 6.99 -4.64
CA GLN A 165 -3.24 8.39 -5.13
C GLN A 165 -4.59 9.05 -5.33
N SER A 166 -5.50 8.37 -6.03
CA SER A 166 -6.77 8.96 -6.48
C SER A 166 -7.59 9.50 -5.30
N THR A 167 -7.41 8.92 -4.11
CA THR A 167 -8.02 9.37 -2.85
C THR A 167 -7.11 10.16 -1.91
N HIS A 168 -5.83 10.36 -2.25
CA HIS A 168 -4.80 10.92 -1.37
C HIS A 168 -4.75 10.21 -0.01
N LEU A 169 -4.78 8.87 -0.07
CA LEU A 169 -4.93 7.98 1.06
C LEU A 169 -3.79 8.18 2.07
N LYS A 170 -4.12 8.01 3.35
CA LYS A 170 -3.17 8.11 4.48
C LYS A 170 -3.27 6.85 5.34
N PRO A 171 -2.28 6.55 6.20
CA PRO A 171 -2.37 5.41 7.10
C PRO A 171 -3.57 5.47 8.07
N ASP A 172 -4.05 6.66 8.41
CA ASP A 172 -5.24 6.87 9.26
C ASP A 172 -6.57 6.85 8.49
N SER A 173 -6.56 6.77 7.15
CA SER A 173 -7.76 6.55 6.35
C SER A 173 -8.43 5.22 6.68
N HIS A 174 -9.75 5.13 6.48
CA HIS A 174 -10.51 3.88 6.55
C HIS A 174 -10.92 3.45 5.14
N VAL A 175 -10.75 2.17 4.81
CA VAL A 175 -11.02 1.60 3.48
C VAL A 175 -11.97 0.40 3.58
N LEU A 176 -12.95 0.34 2.68
CA LEU A 176 -13.85 -0.80 2.51
C LEU A 176 -13.72 -1.40 1.10
N GLU A 177 -13.31 -2.66 1.01
CA GLU A 177 -13.39 -3.45 -0.22
C GLU A 177 -14.73 -4.22 -0.27
N ILE A 178 -15.44 -4.10 -1.39
CA ILE A 178 -16.62 -4.93 -1.68
C ILE A 178 -16.15 -6.07 -2.58
N GLY A 179 -16.29 -7.30 -2.08
CA GLY A 179 -15.83 -8.55 -2.68
C GLY A 179 -14.30 -8.62 -2.80
N CYS A 180 -13.59 -8.64 -1.65
CA CYS A 180 -12.13 -8.72 -1.63
C CYS A 180 -11.57 -10.07 -2.09
N GLY A 181 -12.41 -11.09 -2.24
CA GLY A 181 -12.00 -12.44 -2.55
C GLY A 181 -10.97 -12.95 -1.55
N THR A 182 -9.78 -13.26 -2.07
CA THR A 182 -8.62 -13.73 -1.32
C THR A 182 -7.68 -12.61 -0.85
N LEU A 183 -8.11 -11.34 -0.92
CA LEU A 183 -7.35 -10.12 -0.59
C LEU A 183 -6.27 -9.70 -1.60
N ARG A 184 -6.38 -10.05 -2.89
CA ARG A 184 -5.38 -9.68 -3.92
C ARG A 184 -4.97 -8.21 -3.87
N VAL A 185 -5.95 -7.30 -3.84
CA VAL A 185 -5.72 -5.85 -3.63
C VAL A 185 -5.64 -5.54 -2.13
N GLY A 186 -6.57 -6.09 -1.34
CA GLY A 186 -6.70 -5.84 0.09
C GLY A 186 -5.41 -5.98 0.90
N LEU A 187 -4.52 -6.95 0.60
CA LEU A 187 -3.24 -7.13 1.29
C LEU A 187 -2.36 -5.88 1.28
N HIS A 188 -2.37 -5.12 0.18
CA HIS A 188 -1.59 -3.89 0.06
C HIS A 188 -2.17 -2.77 0.92
N PHE A 189 -3.51 -2.60 0.92
CA PHE A 189 -4.20 -1.70 1.85
C PHE A 189 -3.97 -2.10 3.32
N ILE A 190 -4.10 -3.38 3.67
CA ILE A 190 -3.90 -3.90 5.03
C ILE A 190 -2.47 -3.62 5.51
N ARG A 191 -1.47 -3.72 4.62
CA ARG A 191 -0.08 -3.40 4.94
C ARG A 191 0.10 -1.90 5.24
N TYR A 192 -0.45 -1.04 4.38
CA TYR A 192 -0.29 0.42 4.42
C TYR A 192 -1.07 1.10 5.56
N LEU A 193 -2.34 0.76 5.75
CA LEU A 193 -3.24 1.40 6.70
C LEU A 193 -2.92 1.05 8.15
N ASN A 194 -3.40 1.83 9.11
CA ASN A 194 -3.32 1.50 10.53
C ASN A 194 -4.10 0.22 10.88
N ALA A 195 -3.78 -0.39 12.02
CA ALA A 195 -4.46 -1.63 12.42
C ALA A 195 -5.98 -1.40 12.61
N GLY A 196 -6.80 -2.29 12.06
CA GLY A 196 -8.27 -2.19 12.06
C GLY A 196 -8.87 -1.33 10.94
N HIS A 197 -8.08 -0.57 10.18
CA HIS A 197 -8.62 0.41 9.21
C HIS A 197 -9.00 -0.16 7.84
N PHE A 198 -8.69 -1.43 7.56
CA PHE A 198 -9.13 -2.13 6.35
C PHE A 198 -10.31 -3.06 6.66
N HIS A 199 -11.42 -2.84 5.96
CA HIS A 199 -12.63 -3.63 6.04
C HIS A 199 -12.93 -4.32 4.70
N CYS A 200 -13.53 -5.51 4.73
CA CYS A 200 -14.04 -6.19 3.53
C CYS A 200 -15.38 -6.88 3.76
N LEU A 201 -16.28 -6.79 2.78
CA LEU A 201 -17.46 -7.66 2.66
C LEU A 201 -17.26 -8.66 1.50
N GLU A 202 -17.19 -9.95 1.77
CA GLU A 202 -17.04 -11.02 0.76
C GLU A 202 -18.11 -12.11 0.94
N ARG A 203 -18.59 -12.73 -0.14
CA ARG A 203 -19.58 -13.82 -0.08
C ARG A 203 -18.95 -15.21 -0.07
N ASP A 204 -17.84 -15.39 -0.79
CA ASP A 204 -17.28 -16.71 -1.08
C ASP A 204 -16.49 -17.29 0.11
N GLU A 205 -16.87 -18.50 0.53
CA GLU A 205 -16.29 -19.14 1.70
C GLU A 205 -14.86 -19.60 1.48
N LEU A 206 -14.54 -20.13 0.29
CA LEU A 206 -13.19 -20.63 -0.03
C LEU A 206 -12.19 -19.47 -0.09
N SER A 207 -12.65 -18.33 -0.61
CA SER A 207 -11.86 -17.11 -0.74
C SER A 207 -11.55 -16.49 0.62
N LEU A 208 -12.57 -16.42 1.50
CA LEU A 208 -12.38 -16.07 2.92
C LEU A 208 -11.46 -17.07 3.64
N MET A 209 -11.54 -18.35 3.31
CA MET A 209 -10.63 -19.39 3.83
C MET A 209 -9.17 -19.04 3.50
N ALA A 210 -8.86 -18.85 2.22
CA ALA A 210 -7.51 -18.50 1.77
C ALA A 210 -7.02 -17.18 2.36
N ALA A 211 -7.87 -16.15 2.40
CA ALA A 211 -7.58 -14.87 3.02
C ALA A 211 -7.11 -15.02 4.49
N PHE A 212 -7.79 -15.84 5.28
CA PHE A 212 -7.51 -16.00 6.72
C PHE A 212 -6.42 -17.01 7.07
N ARG A 213 -6.28 -18.13 6.33
CA ARG A 213 -5.31 -19.19 6.65
C ARG A 213 -4.03 -19.14 5.82
N TYR A 214 -4.05 -18.51 4.65
CA TYR A 214 -2.88 -18.40 3.79
C TYR A 214 -2.37 -16.96 3.68
N GLU A 215 -3.17 -16.06 3.13
CA GLU A 215 -2.70 -14.73 2.69
C GLU A 215 -2.34 -13.78 3.84
N LEU A 216 -3.21 -13.63 4.86
CA LEU A 216 -2.89 -12.81 6.02
C LEU A 216 -1.69 -13.36 6.84
N PRO A 217 -1.56 -14.68 7.08
CA PRO A 217 -0.36 -15.27 7.69
C PRO A 217 0.91 -15.15 6.84
N SER A 218 0.87 -15.52 5.55
CA SER A 218 2.05 -15.56 4.68
C SER A 218 2.69 -14.18 4.49
N GLN A 219 1.86 -13.13 4.46
CA GLN A 219 2.29 -11.74 4.39
C GLN A 219 2.66 -11.13 5.76
N GLY A 220 2.51 -11.86 6.86
CA GLY A 220 2.78 -11.39 8.23
C GLY A 220 1.77 -10.36 8.77
N LEU A 221 0.62 -10.20 8.10
CA LEU A 221 -0.33 -9.09 8.31
C LEU A 221 -1.39 -9.35 9.39
N LEU A 222 -1.41 -10.51 10.04
CA LEU A 222 -2.36 -10.82 11.12
C LEU A 222 -2.45 -9.72 12.19
N HIS A 223 -1.33 -9.08 12.52
CA HIS A 223 -1.25 -8.01 13.51
C HIS A 223 -1.98 -6.71 13.11
N LYS A 224 -2.29 -6.52 11.81
CA LYS A 224 -3.05 -5.38 11.29
C LYS A 224 -4.56 -5.51 11.51
N ARG A 225 -5.06 -6.67 11.97
CA ARG A 225 -6.45 -6.90 12.41
C ARG A 225 -7.54 -6.38 11.44
N PRO A 226 -7.52 -6.71 10.13
CA PRO A 226 -8.59 -6.28 9.22
C PRO A 226 -9.95 -6.85 9.61
N LEU A 227 -11.03 -6.08 9.42
CA LEU A 227 -12.39 -6.53 9.67
C LEU A 227 -12.96 -7.11 8.37
N ILE A 228 -12.87 -8.43 8.21
CA ILE A 228 -13.41 -9.13 7.04
C ILE A 228 -14.70 -9.85 7.46
N VAL A 229 -15.79 -9.58 6.73
CA VAL A 229 -17.14 -10.05 7.04
C VAL A 229 -17.66 -10.88 5.87
N LYS A 230 -18.17 -12.07 6.17
CA LYS A 230 -18.96 -12.85 5.20
C LYS A 230 -20.33 -12.21 5.00
N GLY A 231 -20.72 -11.93 3.75
CA GLY A 231 -22.08 -11.54 3.37
C GLY A 231 -22.23 -11.22 1.88
N GLU A 232 -23.44 -11.42 1.36
CA GLU A 232 -23.76 -11.23 -0.08
C GLU A 232 -24.87 -10.21 -0.34
N ASN A 233 -25.47 -9.66 0.72
CA ASN A 233 -26.68 -8.84 0.68
C ASN A 233 -26.41 -7.33 0.85
N MET A 234 -25.15 -6.88 0.66
CA MET A 234 -24.69 -5.51 0.91
C MET A 234 -25.05 -4.99 2.31
N ASP A 235 -24.98 -5.85 3.33
CA ASP A 235 -25.15 -5.44 4.74
C ASP A 235 -23.81 -5.02 5.35
N PHE A 236 -23.76 -3.80 5.87
CA PHE A 236 -22.58 -3.17 6.46
C PHE A 236 -22.74 -2.96 7.98
N SER A 237 -23.81 -3.45 8.60
CA SER A 237 -24.09 -3.30 10.03
C SER A 237 -22.97 -3.85 10.92
N ARG A 238 -22.34 -4.95 10.49
CA ARG A 238 -21.25 -5.64 11.21
C ARG A 238 -19.93 -4.86 11.30
N PHE A 239 -19.77 -3.76 10.56
CA PHE A 239 -18.60 -2.88 10.64
C PHE A 239 -18.74 -1.75 11.67
N GLY A 240 -19.84 -1.74 12.44
CA GLY A 240 -20.16 -0.69 13.43
C GLY A 240 -20.87 0.52 12.80
N SER A 241 -21.68 1.23 13.58
CA SER A 241 -22.46 2.38 13.10
C SER A 241 -21.59 3.60 12.80
N GLU A 242 -20.59 3.88 13.63
CA GLU A 242 -19.79 5.11 13.61
C GLU A 242 -18.70 5.14 12.52
N VAL A 243 -18.32 3.99 11.96
CA VAL A 243 -17.25 3.92 10.95
C VAL A 243 -17.71 4.55 9.64
N VAL A 244 -16.92 5.49 9.15
CA VAL A 244 -17.03 6.14 7.83
C VAL A 244 -15.71 6.05 7.07
N TYR A 245 -15.79 5.75 5.77
CA TYR A 245 -14.66 5.43 4.91
C TYR A 245 -14.21 6.63 4.06
N ASP A 246 -12.90 6.75 3.88
CA ASP A 246 -12.27 7.65 2.90
C ASP A 246 -12.41 7.07 1.48
N LEU A 247 -12.23 5.76 1.35
CA LEU A 247 -12.33 5.01 0.12
C LEU A 247 -13.22 3.77 0.32
N ILE A 248 -14.14 3.56 -0.61
CA ILE A 248 -14.86 2.31 -0.79
C ILE A 248 -14.58 1.86 -2.23
N TYR A 249 -14.27 0.59 -2.47
CA TYR A 249 -14.03 0.13 -3.84
C TYR A 249 -14.54 -1.28 -4.14
N ALA A 250 -14.76 -1.54 -5.42
CA ALA A 250 -15.24 -2.81 -5.95
C ALA A 250 -14.51 -3.11 -7.28
N SER A 251 -13.44 -3.93 -7.23
CA SER A 251 -12.75 -4.42 -8.43
C SER A 251 -13.52 -5.62 -9.00
N ALA A 252 -13.99 -5.51 -10.24
CA ALA A 252 -14.76 -6.53 -10.97
C ALA A 252 -16.07 -7.04 -10.33
N VAL A 253 -16.49 -6.60 -9.14
CA VAL A 253 -17.61 -7.22 -8.41
C VAL A 253 -19.00 -6.86 -8.94
N PHE A 254 -19.30 -5.58 -9.18
CA PHE A 254 -20.68 -5.14 -9.50
C PHE A 254 -21.23 -5.70 -10.82
N LEU A 255 -20.36 -6.16 -11.73
CA LEU A 255 -20.77 -6.79 -12.99
C LEU A 255 -21.32 -8.23 -12.80
N HIS A 256 -21.08 -8.84 -11.64
CA HIS A 256 -21.63 -10.13 -11.22
C HIS A 256 -22.86 -10.01 -10.30
N MET A 257 -23.29 -8.78 -9.98
CA MET A 257 -24.40 -8.52 -9.06
C MET A 257 -25.68 -8.11 -9.80
N PRO A 258 -26.88 -8.44 -9.30
CA PRO A 258 -28.13 -7.89 -9.82
C PRO A 258 -28.19 -6.37 -9.62
N ASP A 259 -28.55 -5.61 -10.66
CA ASP A 259 -28.57 -4.14 -10.64
C ASP A 259 -29.35 -3.58 -9.43
N LYS A 260 -30.48 -4.20 -9.05
CA LYS A 260 -31.28 -3.81 -7.88
C LYS A 260 -30.48 -3.89 -6.57
N LEU A 261 -29.64 -4.92 -6.41
CA LEU A 261 -28.81 -5.11 -5.22
C LEU A 261 -27.65 -4.10 -5.18
N VAL A 262 -27.05 -3.79 -6.33
CA VAL A 262 -26.04 -2.72 -6.43
C VAL A 262 -26.63 -1.38 -5.98
N TRP A 263 -27.84 -1.01 -6.44
CA TRP A 263 -28.50 0.22 -6.01
C TRP A 263 -28.82 0.27 -4.51
N VAL A 264 -29.31 -0.83 -3.92
CA VAL A 264 -29.50 -0.94 -2.46
C VAL A 264 -28.17 -0.86 -1.70
N GLY A 265 -27.10 -1.41 -2.27
CA GLY A 265 -25.75 -1.28 -1.74
C GLY A 265 -25.28 0.17 -1.71
N LEU A 266 -25.38 0.88 -2.84
CA LEU A 266 -24.98 2.29 -2.95
C LEU A 266 -25.74 3.18 -1.95
N GLU A 267 -27.05 2.99 -1.79
CA GLU A 267 -27.86 3.71 -0.80
C GLU A 267 -27.33 3.54 0.63
N ARG A 268 -26.96 2.32 1.02
CA ARG A 268 -26.37 2.03 2.34
C ARG A 268 -24.95 2.59 2.46
N LEU A 269 -24.18 2.57 1.36
CA LEU A 269 -22.80 3.04 1.32
C LEU A 269 -22.68 4.57 1.37
N THR A 270 -23.63 5.36 0.86
CA THR A 270 -23.55 6.83 0.96
C THR A 270 -23.37 7.28 2.41
N ASN A 271 -24.19 6.76 3.33
CA ASN A 271 -24.13 7.11 4.75
C ASN A 271 -22.83 6.65 5.43
N LYS A 272 -22.09 5.73 4.78
CA LYS A 272 -20.79 5.19 5.21
C LYS A 272 -19.58 5.87 4.57
N LEU A 273 -19.75 6.78 3.62
CA LEU A 273 -18.65 7.61 3.12
C LEU A 273 -18.39 8.81 4.04
N LYS A 274 -17.14 9.24 4.21
CA LYS A 274 -16.84 10.54 4.81
C LYS A 274 -17.52 11.67 4.00
N PRO A 275 -18.23 12.63 4.66
CA PRO A 275 -18.85 13.76 3.97
C PRO A 275 -17.87 14.52 3.05
N PHE A 276 -18.30 14.84 1.83
CA PHE A 276 -17.59 15.59 0.78
C PHE A 276 -16.30 14.95 0.22
N ASN A 277 -15.54 14.23 1.05
CA ASN A 277 -14.22 13.69 0.70
C ASN A 277 -14.26 12.18 0.40
N GLY A 278 -15.19 11.41 0.96
CA GLY A 278 -15.30 9.98 0.72
C GLY A 278 -15.57 9.66 -0.75
N ARG A 279 -14.84 8.68 -1.29
CA ARG A 279 -14.94 8.20 -2.68
C ARG A 279 -15.43 6.76 -2.77
N ILE A 280 -16.20 6.45 -3.82
CA ILE A 280 -16.44 5.09 -4.30
C ILE A 280 -15.74 4.90 -5.64
N PHE A 281 -14.98 3.83 -5.79
CA PHE A 281 -14.36 3.41 -7.05
C PHE A 281 -14.92 2.05 -7.49
N VAL A 282 -15.53 1.98 -8.67
CA VAL A 282 -16.06 0.73 -9.25
C VAL A 282 -15.33 0.45 -10.55
N SER A 283 -14.84 -0.78 -10.76
CA SER A 283 -14.08 -1.10 -11.96
C SER A 283 -14.88 -1.82 -13.07
N HIS A 284 -14.23 -2.00 -14.22
CA HIS A 284 -14.72 -2.60 -15.46
C HIS A 284 -15.90 -1.87 -16.12
N ASN A 285 -17.07 -1.85 -15.48
CA ASN A 285 -18.29 -1.23 -16.03
C ASN A 285 -19.33 -0.91 -14.95
N ILE A 286 -20.16 0.09 -15.25
CA ILE A 286 -21.31 0.49 -14.42
C ILE A 286 -22.64 0.14 -15.10
N LYS A 287 -22.83 -1.13 -15.51
CA LYS A 287 -24.07 -1.58 -16.21
C LYS A 287 -25.35 -1.26 -15.45
N PHE A 288 -25.34 -1.31 -14.12
CA PHE A 288 -26.47 -0.92 -13.25
C PHE A 288 -26.93 0.53 -13.45
N CYS A 289 -26.04 1.39 -13.96
CA CYS A 289 -26.24 2.80 -14.28
C CYS A 289 -26.55 2.97 -15.78
N SER A 290 -25.70 2.45 -16.67
CA SER A 290 -25.83 2.67 -18.12
C SER A 290 -27.07 2.00 -18.75
N ARG A 291 -27.64 0.96 -18.12
CA ARG A 291 -28.90 0.33 -18.54
C ARG A 291 -30.14 1.19 -18.29
N LEU A 292 -30.08 2.21 -17.43
CA LEU A 292 -31.23 3.07 -17.14
C LEU A 292 -31.55 4.04 -18.29
N GLY A 293 -30.52 4.43 -19.06
CA GLY A 293 -30.64 5.37 -20.17
C GLY A 293 -30.84 6.84 -19.73
N GLY A 294 -30.64 7.76 -20.67
CA GLY A 294 -30.81 9.20 -20.45
C GLY A 294 -29.99 9.74 -19.28
N ASP A 295 -30.62 10.59 -18.47
CA ASP A 295 -30.08 11.19 -17.25
C ASP A 295 -30.53 10.47 -15.96
N GLU A 296 -31.24 9.34 -16.09
CA GLU A 296 -31.92 8.67 -14.97
C GLU A 296 -30.94 8.12 -13.92
N CYS A 297 -29.78 7.61 -14.35
CA CYS A 297 -28.73 7.24 -13.42
C CYS A 297 -28.20 8.44 -12.62
N THR A 298 -28.00 9.60 -13.27
CA THR A 298 -27.54 10.83 -12.60
C THR A 298 -28.56 11.32 -11.58
N LYS A 299 -29.85 11.30 -11.94
CA LYS A 299 -30.96 11.62 -11.02
C LYS A 299 -30.95 10.70 -9.80
N ARG A 300 -30.80 9.38 -10.02
CA ARG A 300 -30.80 8.37 -8.96
C ARG A 300 -29.56 8.41 -8.06
N LEU A 301 -28.38 8.70 -8.60
CA LEU A 301 -27.19 8.99 -7.78
C LEU A 301 -27.42 10.24 -6.93
N THR A 302 -27.95 11.31 -7.55
CA THR A 302 -28.22 12.59 -6.88
C THR A 302 -29.24 12.47 -5.73
N SER A 303 -30.27 11.63 -5.87
CA SER A 303 -31.23 11.36 -4.81
C SER A 303 -30.63 10.55 -3.65
N LEU A 304 -29.65 9.68 -3.94
CA LEU A 304 -28.85 8.97 -2.95
C LEU A 304 -27.72 9.81 -2.32
N GLY A 305 -27.56 11.10 -2.69
CA GLY A 305 -26.47 11.93 -2.19
C GLY A 305 -25.09 11.60 -2.77
N LEU A 306 -25.05 10.95 -3.93
CA LEU A 306 -23.86 10.63 -4.70
C LEU A 306 -23.78 11.48 -5.98
N GLU A 307 -22.56 11.70 -6.44
CA GLU A 307 -22.22 12.39 -7.68
C GLU A 307 -21.23 11.50 -8.45
N TYR A 308 -21.46 11.30 -9.75
CA TYR A 308 -20.49 10.65 -10.62
C TYR A 308 -19.44 11.67 -11.07
N ILE A 309 -18.18 11.42 -10.74
CA ILE A 309 -17.07 12.33 -11.00
C ILE A 309 -16.46 12.08 -12.38
N GLY A 310 -16.23 10.81 -12.72
CA GLY A 310 -15.64 10.49 -14.02
C GLY A 310 -15.20 9.05 -14.18
N LYS A 311 -14.64 8.81 -15.37
CA LYS A 311 -13.98 7.57 -15.75
C LYS A 311 -12.47 7.79 -15.70
N HIS A 312 -11.76 6.82 -15.13
CA HIS A 312 -10.32 6.76 -15.00
C HIS A 312 -9.82 5.51 -15.75
N THR A 313 -8.65 5.62 -16.37
CA THR A 313 -7.93 4.47 -16.91
C THR A 313 -6.75 4.21 -15.98
N HIS A 314 -6.63 2.98 -15.50
CA HIS A 314 -5.50 2.50 -14.71
C HIS A 314 -4.67 1.59 -15.61
N ASP A 315 -3.49 2.05 -16.05
CA ASP A 315 -2.56 1.28 -16.88
C ASP A 315 -1.58 0.50 -16.01
N SER A 316 -1.58 -0.83 -16.09
CA SER A 316 -0.66 -1.71 -15.36
C SER A 316 0.70 -1.79 -16.07
N LEU A 317 1.76 -1.44 -15.34
CA LEU A 317 3.15 -1.55 -15.80
C LEU A 317 3.58 -3.01 -16.01
N LEU A 318 2.96 -3.96 -15.31
CA LEU A 318 3.38 -5.37 -15.29
C LEU A 318 2.81 -6.18 -16.47
N PHE A 319 1.62 -5.85 -16.98
CA PHE A 319 0.87 -6.76 -17.86
C PHE A 319 0.53 -6.21 -19.25
N ASN A 320 0.96 -4.98 -19.59
CA ASN A 320 0.47 -4.24 -20.76
C ASN A 320 -1.09 -4.24 -20.83
N HIS A 321 -1.71 -4.17 -19.65
CA HIS A 321 -3.15 -4.23 -19.46
C HIS A 321 -3.64 -2.92 -18.86
N TYR A 322 -4.91 -2.59 -19.06
CA TYR A 322 -5.54 -1.45 -18.42
C TYR A 322 -6.91 -1.80 -17.88
N GLU A 323 -7.20 -1.31 -16.68
CA GLU A 323 -8.51 -1.43 -16.05
C GLU A 323 -9.23 -0.09 -16.08
N ILE A 324 -10.54 -0.12 -16.32
CA ILE A 324 -11.38 1.08 -16.29
C ILE A 324 -12.06 1.22 -14.94
N TRP A 325 -11.95 2.39 -14.34
CA TRP A 325 -12.54 2.73 -13.05
C TRP A 325 -13.51 3.90 -13.15
N PHE A 326 -14.56 3.88 -12.34
CA PHE A 326 -15.61 4.89 -12.27
C PHE A 326 -15.65 5.48 -10.85
N GLU A 327 -15.35 6.77 -10.74
CA GLU A 327 -15.32 7.49 -9.45
C GLU A 327 -16.70 8.09 -9.14
N PHE A 328 -17.15 7.88 -7.91
CA PHE A 328 -18.29 8.56 -7.31
C PHE A 328 -17.88 9.25 -6.00
N ARG A 329 -18.51 10.39 -5.69
CA ARG A 329 -18.27 11.19 -4.49
C ARG A 329 -19.57 11.39 -3.71
N ARG A 330 -19.48 11.43 -2.36
CA ARG A 330 -20.58 11.89 -1.51
C ARG A 330 -20.80 13.40 -1.68
N SER A 331 -21.91 13.81 -2.27
CA SER A 331 -22.22 15.21 -2.62
C SER A 331 -22.96 15.98 -1.53
N LYS A 332 -23.45 15.30 -0.48
CA LYS A 332 -24.16 15.89 0.67
C LYS A 332 -23.67 15.29 1.99
N ALA A 333 -23.61 16.11 3.04
CA ALA A 333 -23.50 15.63 4.42
C ALA A 333 -24.83 14.97 4.84
#